data_AF-A0A645JLT5-F1
#
_entry.id   AF-A0A645JLT5-F1
#
_cell.length_a   1.000
_cell.length_b   1.000
_cell.length_c   1.000
_cell.angle_alpha   90.00
_cell.angle_beta   90.00
_cell.angle_gamma   90.00
#
_symmetry.space_group_name_H-M   'P 1'
#
loop_
_entity.id
_entity.type
_entity.pdbx_description
1 polymer ?
#
loop_
_entity_poly.entity_id
_entity_poly.type
_entity_poly.pdbx_seq_one_letter_code
_entity_poly.pdbx_strand_id
1 'polypeptide(L)'
;MFYFGAFWKPGAFDRFACSYNLINWTYWEGEDLINSSENFDSRYAHKPFVIKHQGVVYHFYCAVDENDNRGIAVATSIDLGKSKLDFQNNK
;
A
#
# COMPACT_ATOMS: atom_id res chain seq x y z
N MET A 1 6.49 -12.67 -0.18
CA MET A 1 7.09 -11.41 -0.66
C MET A 1 5.96 -10.42 -0.86
N PHE A 2 5.97 -9.31 -0.14
CA PHE A 2 5.14 -8.16 -0.48
C PHE A 2 5.81 -7.40 -1.62
N TYR A 3 5.05 -7.00 -2.63
CA TYR A 3 5.56 -6.28 -3.79
C TYR A 3 4.49 -5.34 -4.35
N PHE A 4 4.90 -4.36 -5.14
CA PHE A 4 3.98 -3.46 -5.83
C PHE A 4 3.89 -3.78 -7.32
N GLY A 5 2.74 -3.46 -7.91
CA GLY A 5 2.54 -3.48 -9.35
C GLY A 5 2.07 -2.13 -9.89
N ALA A 6 2.37 -1.87 -11.15
CA ALA A 6 1.94 -0.68 -11.89
C ALA A 6 1.94 -0.97 -13.40
N PHE A 7 1.12 -0.25 -14.17
CA PHE A 7 1.11 -0.23 -15.63
C PHE A 7 0.57 -1.47 -16.38
N TRP A 8 0.29 -2.59 -15.70
CA TRP A 8 -0.45 -3.73 -16.29
C TRP A 8 -1.91 -3.83 -15.85
N LYS A 9 -2.34 -2.90 -15.00
CA LYS A 9 -3.72 -2.60 -14.63
C LYS A 9 -3.77 -1.15 -14.12
N PRO A 10 -4.95 -0.51 -14.00
CA PRO A 10 -5.05 0.87 -13.55
C PRO A 10 -4.39 1.12 -12.20
N GLY A 11 -3.76 2.29 -12.06
CA GLY A 11 -3.11 2.74 -10.84
C GLY A 11 -1.83 1.98 -10.48
N ALA A 12 -1.44 2.10 -9.22
CA ALA A 12 -0.39 1.31 -8.59
C ALA A 12 -0.90 0.79 -7.24
N PHE A 13 -0.47 -0.41 -6.88
CA PHE A 13 -1.11 -1.24 -5.84
C PHE A 13 -0.10 -2.21 -5.24
N ASP A 14 -0.38 -2.70 -4.03
CA ASP A 14 0.43 -3.72 -3.34
C ASP A 14 -0.25 -5.09 -3.33
N ARG A 15 0.56 -6.12 -3.54
CA ARG A 15 0.18 -7.55 -3.54
C ARG A 15 1.21 -8.37 -2.77
N PHE A 16 0.97 -9.68 -2.74
CA PHE A 16 1.98 -10.63 -2.27
C PHE A 16 2.06 -11.88 -3.15
N ALA A 17 3.21 -12.53 -3.06
CA ALA A 17 3.45 -13.86 -3.60
C ALA A 17 4.14 -14.73 -2.55
N CYS A 18 3.93 -16.04 -2.62
CA CYS A 18 4.51 -17.01 -1.68
C CYS A 18 5.51 -17.92 -2.41
N SER A 19 6.57 -18.32 -1.71
CA SER A 19 7.56 -19.26 -2.23
C SER A 19 8.15 -20.07 -1.09
N TYR A 20 8.41 -21.35 -1.36
CA TYR A 20 9.16 -22.24 -0.47
C TYR A 20 10.67 -22.23 -0.75
N ASN A 21 11.11 -21.70 -1.90
CA ASN A 21 12.51 -21.80 -2.36
C ASN A 21 13.12 -20.47 -2.84
N LEU A 22 12.40 -19.36 -2.70
CA LEU A 22 12.79 -18.00 -3.14
C LEU A 22 12.98 -17.82 -4.66
N ILE A 23 12.75 -18.85 -5.46
CA ILE A 23 12.91 -18.85 -6.92
C ILE A 23 11.55 -18.95 -7.62
N ASN A 24 10.76 -19.96 -7.25
CA ASN A 24 9.42 -20.20 -7.81
C ASN A 24 8.39 -19.52 -6.91
N TRP A 25 7.66 -18.56 -7.46
CA TRP A 25 6.69 -17.76 -6.73
C TRP A 25 5.26 -18.07 -7.21
N THR A 26 4.38 -18.38 -6.27
CA THR A 26 2.93 -18.46 -6.51
C THR A 26 2.33 -17.09 -6.20
N TYR A 27 1.75 -16.45 -7.20
CA TYR A 27 1.09 -15.15 -7.06
C TYR A 27 -0.25 -15.28 -6.33
N TRP A 28 -0.63 -14.24 -5.60
CA TRP A 28 -1.98 -14.10 -5.08
C TRP A 28 -2.96 -13.77 -6.22
N GLU A 29 -4.04 -14.56 -6.34
CA GLU A 29 -5.05 -14.40 -7.39
C GLU A 29 -6.28 -13.58 -6.97
N GLY A 30 -6.39 -13.25 -5.67
CA GLY A 30 -7.49 -12.43 -5.15
C GLY A 30 -7.25 -10.92 -5.28
N GLU A 31 -7.97 -10.18 -4.42
CA GLU A 31 -7.90 -8.71 -4.37
C GLU A 31 -6.53 -8.20 -3.94
N ASP A 32 -6.23 -6.96 -4.34
CA ASP A 32 -5.04 -6.25 -3.88
C ASP A 32 -5.04 -6.07 -2.36
N LEU A 33 -3.85 -6.04 -1.77
CA LEU A 33 -3.72 -5.71 -0.35
C LEU A 33 -3.94 -4.21 -0.12
N ILE A 34 -3.45 -3.38 -1.05
CA ILE A 34 -3.59 -1.93 -1.06
C ILE A 34 -3.81 -1.47 -2.50
N ASN A 35 -4.79 -0.59 -2.69
CA ASN A 35 -5.04 0.16 -3.91
C ASN A 35 -5.57 1.55 -3.54
N SER A 36 -5.51 2.50 -4.48
CA SER A 36 -6.04 3.84 -4.29
C SER A 36 -7.51 3.79 -3.85
N SER A 37 -7.83 4.50 -2.77
CA SER A 37 -9.16 4.49 -2.14
C SER A 37 -9.47 5.78 -1.37
N GLU A 38 -8.47 6.61 -1.11
CA GLU A 38 -8.58 7.86 -0.34
C GLU A 38 -7.98 9.02 -1.14
N ASN A 39 -8.34 10.26 -0.77
CA ASN A 39 -7.88 11.45 -1.50
C ASN A 39 -6.35 11.60 -1.53
N PHE A 40 -5.66 11.23 -0.45
CA PHE A 40 -4.20 11.36 -0.35
C PHE A 40 -3.46 10.26 -1.12
N ASP A 41 -4.13 9.20 -1.58
CA ASP A 41 -3.56 8.12 -2.38
C ASP A 41 -4.25 7.90 -3.72
N SER A 42 -5.04 8.88 -4.18
CA SER A 42 -5.95 8.78 -5.32
C SER A 42 -5.26 8.34 -6.62
N ARG A 43 -3.99 8.73 -6.81
CA ARG A 43 -3.21 8.38 -7.99
C ARG A 43 -2.51 7.03 -7.82
N TYR A 44 -1.77 6.85 -6.72
CA TYR A 44 -1.01 5.63 -6.45
C TYR A 44 -0.99 5.27 -4.95
N ALA A 45 -1.16 3.97 -4.66
CA ALA A 45 -1.00 3.40 -3.33
C ALA A 45 -0.13 2.13 -3.40
N HIS A 46 1.17 2.25 -3.11
CA HIS A 46 2.16 1.24 -3.54
C HIS A 46 3.44 1.25 -2.70
N LYS A 47 4.30 0.24 -2.85
CA LYS A 47 5.63 0.07 -2.21
C LYS A 47 5.49 -0.39 -0.75
N PRO A 48 5.28 -1.68 -0.53
CA PRO A 48 4.86 -2.20 0.76
C PRO A 48 6.02 -2.35 1.73
N PHE A 49 5.78 -1.98 2.99
CA PHE A 49 6.58 -2.38 4.15
C PHE A 49 5.64 -2.81 5.28
N VAL A 50 5.69 -4.10 5.67
CA VAL A 50 4.67 -4.69 6.54
C VAL A 50 5.26 -5.11 7.88
N ILE A 51 4.62 -4.68 8.97
CA ILE A 51 4.97 -5.04 10.34
C ILE A 51 3.77 -5.76 10.97
N LYS A 52 4.03 -6.84 11.72
CA LYS A 52 3.05 -7.41 12.65
C LYS A 52 3.54 -7.22 14.08
N HIS A 53 2.79 -6.47 14.89
CA HIS A 53 3.15 -6.18 16.27
C HIS A 53 1.91 -6.27 17.16
N GLN A 54 2.03 -6.94 18.32
CA GLN A 54 0.95 -7.11 19.29
C GLN A 54 -0.39 -7.57 18.67
N GLY A 55 -0.31 -8.48 17.68
CA GLY A 55 -1.50 -9.03 17.00
C GLY A 55 -2.06 -8.19 15.86
N VAL A 56 -1.57 -6.97 15.65
CA VAL A 56 -2.03 -6.06 14.58
C VAL A 56 -1.03 -6.05 13.43
N VAL A 57 -1.54 -6.06 12.19
CA VAL A 57 -0.75 -5.85 10.97
C VAL A 57 -0.81 -4.37 10.60
N TYR A 58 0.36 -3.79 10.32
CA TYR A 58 0.56 -2.43 9.83
C TYR A 58 1.21 -2.52 8.45
N HIS A 59 0.51 -2.06 7.42
CA HIS A 59 0.98 -2.02 6.05
C HIS A 59 1.34 -0.58 5.69
N PHE A 60 2.62 -0.24 5.78
CA PHE A 60 3.12 1.05 5.34
C PHE A 60 3.30 1.05 3.82
N TYR A 61 2.86 2.11 3.17
CA TYR A 61 2.93 2.26 1.71
C TYR A 61 3.15 3.72 1.31
N CYS A 62 3.61 3.92 0.09
CA CYS A 62 3.72 5.22 -0.55
C CYS A 62 2.37 5.64 -1.15
N ALA A 63 1.80 6.71 -0.60
CA ALA A 63 0.60 7.35 -1.10
C ALA A 63 0.95 8.52 -2.03
N VAL A 64 0.24 8.63 -3.14
CA VAL A 64 0.37 9.72 -4.11
C VAL A 64 -1.01 10.20 -4.51
N ASP A 65 -1.26 11.51 -4.38
CA ASP A 65 -2.51 12.14 -4.80
C ASP A 65 -2.45 12.65 -6.27
N GLU A 66 -3.54 13.26 -6.74
CA GLU A 66 -3.59 13.84 -8.09
C GLU A 66 -2.66 15.03 -8.32
N ASN A 67 -2.16 15.67 -7.26
CA ASN A 67 -1.24 16.80 -7.36
C ASN A 67 0.23 16.35 -7.28
N ASP A 68 0.50 15.05 -7.37
CA ASP A 68 1.83 14.43 -7.19
C ASP A 68 2.45 14.65 -5.80
N ASN A 69 1.64 15.03 -4.79
CA ASN A 69 2.13 15.00 -3.41
C ASN A 69 2.44 13.55 -3.03
N ARG A 70 3.57 13.32 -2.35
CA ARG A 70 4.05 11.97 -2.03
C ARG A 70 4.41 11.83 -0.57
N GLY A 71 3.84 10.81 0.07
CA GLY A 71 4.05 10.54 1.49
C GLY A 71 4.02 9.04 1.81
N ILE A 72 4.22 8.73 3.09
CA ILE A 72 4.04 7.38 3.63
C ILE A 72 2.73 7.36 4.41
N ALA A 73 1.84 6.45 4.03
CA ALA A 73 0.59 6.17 4.71
C ALA A 73 0.64 4.78 5.37
N VAL A 74 -0.39 4.44 6.14
CA VAL A 74 -0.51 3.15 6.83
C VAL A 74 -1.94 2.63 6.78
N ALA A 75 -2.09 1.37 6.40
CA ALA A 75 -3.32 0.60 6.58
C ALA A 75 -3.13 -0.42 7.71
N THR A 76 -4.22 -0.79 8.40
CA THR A 76 -4.16 -1.66 9.58
C THR A 76 -5.23 -2.75 9.55
N SER A 77 -4.94 -3.92 10.15
CA SER A 77 -5.85 -5.08 10.14
C SER A 77 -7.08 -4.93 11.04
N ILE A 78 -7.12 -3.89 11.87
CA ILE A 78 -8.24 -3.48 12.71
C ILE A 78 -8.32 -1.96 12.66
N ASP A 79 -9.49 -1.38 12.89
CA ASP A 79 -9.62 0.09 12.97
C ASP A 79 -8.84 0.65 14.18
N LEU A 80 -7.87 1.53 13.92
CA LEU A 80 -7.09 2.28 14.92
C LEU A 80 -7.36 3.79 14.88
N GLY A 81 -8.42 4.22 14.18
CA GLY A 81 -8.76 5.62 13.94
C GLY A 81 -8.05 6.21 12.73
N LYS A 82 -8.24 7.53 12.52
CA LYS A 82 -7.70 8.27 11.38
C LYS A 82 -6.54 9.18 11.80
N SER A 83 -5.52 9.24 10.96
CA SER A 83 -4.44 10.23 11.08
C SER A 83 -5.01 11.64 10.92
N LYS A 84 -4.39 12.61 11.59
CA LYS A 84 -4.68 14.05 11.43
C LYS A 84 -3.67 14.74 10.52
N LEU A 85 -2.80 13.97 9.87
CA LEU A 85 -1.80 14.50 8.94
C LEU A 85 -2.42 14.65 7.55
N ASP A 86 -2.20 15.81 6.96
CA ASP A 86 -2.53 16.11 5.57
C ASP A 86 -1.25 16.47 4.81
N PHE A 87 -1.27 16.33 3.48
CA PHE A 87 -0.22 16.91 2.66
C PHE A 87 -0.19 18.43 2.86
N GLN A 88 1.01 18.99 3.04
CA GLN A 88 1.16 20.43 3.17
C GLN A 88 1.00 21.08 1.80
N ASN A 89 0.06 22.02 1.70
CA ASN A 89 -0.07 22.90 0.53
C ASN A 89 1.07 23.93 0.54
N ASN A 90 2.28 23.51 0.18
CA ASN A 90 3.37 24.44 -0.10
C ASN A 90 3.21 24.92 -1.55
N LYS A 91 2.35 25.92 -1.73
CA LYS A 91 2.37 26.77 -2.94
C LYS A 91 3.64 27.61 -2.96
#